data_AF-A0A7W8QJI2-F1
#
_entry.id   AF-A0A7W8QJI2-F1
#
_cell.length_a   1.000
_cell.length_b   1.000
_cell.length_c   1.000
_cell.angle_alpha   90.00
_cell.angle_beta   90.00
_cell.angle_gamma   90.00
#
_symmetry.space_group_name_H-M   'P 1'
#
loop_
_entity.id
_entity.type
_entity.pdbx_description
1 polymer ?
#
loop_
_entity_poly.entity_id
_entity_poly.type
_entity_poly.pdbx_seq_one_letter_code
_entity_poly.pdbx_strand_id
1 'polypeptide(L)'
;MSRRTVACACCGAVGPHRGRGLIASCYGRAYEEGTLDRWPTVRRRTARRQGARLRERRAAYLALRTSGMKQAAAAARVGISVKTAYRYEHDEGGRP
;
A
#
# COMPACT_ATOMS: atom_id res chain seq x y z
N MET A 1 -7.38 -14.88 -14.54
CA MET A 1 -7.57 -13.51 -13.98
C MET A 1 -8.80 -12.89 -14.63
N SER A 2 -9.91 -12.76 -13.90
CA SER A 2 -11.14 -12.16 -14.44
C SER A 2 -10.91 -10.66 -14.71
N ARG A 3 -11.06 -10.22 -15.97
CA ARG A 3 -10.97 -8.81 -16.36
C ARG A 3 -12.22 -8.12 -15.83
N ARG A 4 -12.11 -7.44 -14.67
CA ARG A 4 -13.20 -6.61 -14.16
C ARG A 4 -13.61 -5.60 -15.23
N THR A 5 -14.91 -5.47 -15.47
CA THR A 5 -15.45 -4.37 -16.25
C THR A 5 -15.61 -3.14 -15.36
N VAL A 6 -15.34 -1.96 -15.90
CA VAL A 6 -15.55 -0.67 -15.20
C VAL A 6 -16.14 0.34 -16.17
N ALA A 7 -16.86 1.33 -15.65
CA ALA A 7 -17.17 2.55 -16.39
C ALA A 7 -15.87 3.34 -16.62
N CYS A 8 -15.58 3.65 -17.88
CA CYS A 8 -14.38 4.38 -18.26
C CYS A 8 -14.42 5.82 -17.74
N ALA A 9 -13.37 6.25 -17.05
CA ALA A 9 -13.24 7.64 -16.61
C ALA A 9 -13.12 8.64 -17.78
N CYS A 10 -12.70 8.19 -18.96
CA CYS A 10 -12.55 9.04 -20.15
C CYS A 10 -13.85 9.24 -20.93
N CYS A 11 -14.60 8.16 -21.18
CA CYS A 11 -15.75 8.20 -22.09
C CYS A 11 -17.05 7.67 -21.47
N GLY A 12 -17.06 7.25 -20.20
CA GLY A 12 -18.22 6.68 -19.52
C GLY A 12 -18.60 5.26 -19.94
N ALA A 13 -18.07 4.75 -21.06
CA ALA A 13 -18.39 3.42 -21.57
C ALA A 13 -17.96 2.31 -20.60
N VAL A 14 -18.79 1.27 -20.47
CA VAL A 14 -18.48 0.10 -19.64
C VAL A 14 -17.72 -0.93 -20.47
N GLY A 15 -16.54 -1.32 -20.00
CA GLY A 15 -15.70 -2.26 -20.73
C GLY A 15 -14.57 -2.85 -19.87
N PRO A 16 -13.71 -3.69 -20.46
CA PRO A 16 -12.63 -4.37 -19.73
C PRO A 16 -11.62 -3.35 -19.18
N HIS A 17 -11.44 -3.36 -17.85
CA HIS A 17 -10.53 -2.47 -17.14
C HIS A 17 -9.07 -2.81 -17.40
N ARG A 18 -8.25 -1.80 -17.75
CA ARG A 18 -6.79 -1.97 -17.89
C ARG A 18 -6.00 -1.27 -16.77
N GLY A 19 -6.49 -0.13 -16.28
CA GLY A 19 -5.83 0.65 -15.23
C GLY A 19 -6.33 2.08 -15.20
N ARG A 20 -6.04 2.81 -14.10
CA ARG A 20 -6.38 4.24 -13.92
C ARG A 20 -7.85 4.61 -14.20
N GLY A 21 -8.78 3.69 -13.93
CA GLY A 21 -10.21 3.86 -14.24
C GLY A 21 -10.57 3.83 -15.73
N LEU A 22 -9.66 3.40 -16.63
CA LEU A 22 -9.88 3.37 -18.07
C LEU A 22 -10.13 1.96 -18.60
N ILE A 23 -10.99 1.87 -19.63
CA ILE A 23 -11.14 0.67 -20.46
C ILE A 23 -9.94 0.53 -21.41
N ALA A 24 -9.76 -0.68 -21.96
CA ALA A 24 -8.59 -1.01 -22.79
C ALA A 24 -8.30 -0.02 -23.93
N SER A 25 -9.32 0.42 -24.68
CA SER A 25 -9.18 1.36 -25.80
C SER A 25 -8.71 2.75 -25.34
N CYS A 26 -9.39 3.34 -24.35
CA CYS A 26 -9.03 4.64 -23.81
C CYS A 26 -7.67 4.62 -23.10
N TYR A 27 -7.32 3.51 -22.44
CA TYR A 27 -5.99 3.35 -21.87
C TYR A 27 -4.92 3.35 -22.97
N GLY A 28 -5.14 2.61 -24.07
CA GLY A 28 -4.21 2.54 -25.20
C GLY A 28 -3.91 3.92 -25.76
N ARG A 29 -4.97 4.68 -26.08
CA ARG A 29 -4.85 6.07 -26.55
C ARG A 29 -4.08 6.96 -25.58
N ALA A 30 -4.43 6.94 -24.30
CA ALA A 30 -3.74 7.75 -23.29
C ALA A 30 -2.27 7.33 -23.07
N TYR A 31 -1.92 6.07 -23.33
CA TYR A 31 -0.55 5.59 -23.28
C TYR A 31 0.26 6.10 -24.47
N GLU A 32 -0.29 6.01 -25.69
CA GLU A 32 0.34 6.51 -26.92
C GLU A 32 0.55 8.02 -26.88
N GLU A 33 -0.42 8.76 -26.35
CA GLU A 33 -0.33 10.22 -26.17
C GLU A 33 0.55 10.64 -24.97
N GLY A 34 1.02 9.69 -24.15
CA GLY A 34 1.77 9.99 -22.93
C GLY A 34 0.95 10.72 -21.86
N THR A 35 -0.38 10.72 -21.94
CA THR A 35 -1.30 11.46 -21.04
C THR A 35 -1.82 10.62 -19.87
N LEU A 36 -1.27 9.43 -19.63
CA LEU A 36 -1.72 8.53 -18.55
C LEU A 36 -1.70 9.16 -17.16
N ASP A 37 -0.80 10.10 -16.90
CA ASP A 37 -0.68 10.73 -15.58
C ASP A 37 -1.82 11.69 -15.23
N ARG A 38 -2.61 12.10 -16.22
CA ARG A 38 -3.86 12.85 -16.00
C ARG A 38 -4.95 12.00 -15.35
N TRP A 39 -4.82 10.68 -15.41
CA TRP A 39 -5.82 9.76 -14.88
C TRP A 39 -5.43 9.25 -13.50
N PRO A 40 -6.38 9.21 -12.54
CA PRO A 40 -6.09 8.84 -11.17
C PRO A 40 -5.54 7.42 -11.10
N THR A 41 -4.38 7.26 -10.46
CA THR A 41 -3.89 5.92 -10.14
C THR A 41 -4.89 5.25 -9.22
N VAL A 42 -5.28 4.02 -9.56
CA VAL A 42 -6.13 3.21 -8.67
C VAL A 42 -5.25 2.82 -7.48
N ARG A 43 -5.16 3.69 -6.47
CA ARG A 43 -4.43 3.41 -5.23
C ARG A 43 -4.99 2.11 -4.67
N ARG A 44 -4.18 1.05 -4.71
CA ARG A 44 -4.53 -0.23 -4.10
C ARG A 44 -4.86 0.02 -2.62
N ARG A 45 -6.15 -0.08 -2.25
CA ARG A 45 -6.63 0.06 -0.86
C ARG A 45 -5.84 -0.82 0.13
N THR A 46 -5.23 -1.90 -0.34
CA THR A 46 -4.34 -2.78 0.43
C THR A 46 -3.14 -2.06 1.04
N ALA A 47 -2.54 -1.09 0.37
CA ALA A 47 -1.39 -0.36 0.90
C ALA A 47 -1.75 0.47 2.15
N ARG A 48 -2.93 1.09 2.17
CA ARG A 48 -3.38 1.93 3.31
C ARG A 48 -3.71 1.08 4.55
N ARG A 49 -4.36 -0.08 4.37
CA ARG A 49 -4.63 -1.01 5.48
C ARG A 49 -3.36 -1.67 6.02
N GLN A 50 -2.43 -2.06 5.14
CA GLN A 50 -1.14 -2.60 5.57
C GLN A 50 -0.32 -1.56 6.34
N GLY A 51 -0.31 -0.30 5.89
CA GLY A 51 0.35 0.80 6.59
C GLY A 51 -0.23 1.09 7.97
N ALA A 52 -1.56 1.05 8.13
CA ALA A 52 -2.21 1.23 9.43
C ALA A 52 -1.84 0.13 10.42
N ARG A 53 -1.92 -1.15 9.99
CA ARG A 53 -1.56 -2.30 10.83
C ARG A 53 -0.08 -2.33 11.20
N LEU A 54 0.80 -1.91 10.27
CA LEU A 54 2.24 -1.78 10.54
C LEU A 54 2.53 -0.68 11.57
N ARG A 55 1.83 0.46 11.50
CA ARG A 55 1.96 1.54 12.50
C ARG A 55 1.49 1.10 13.89
N GLU A 56 0.35 0.42 13.98
CA GLU A 56 -0.17 -0.15 15.23
C GLU A 56 0.83 -1.13 15.85
N ARG A 57 1.38 -2.05 15.04
CA ARG A 57 2.39 -3.01 15.50
C ARG A 57 3.66 -2.33 15.96
N ARG A 58 4.13 -1.29 15.26
CA ARG A 58 5.30 -0.51 15.68
C ARG A 58 5.04 0.18 17.03
N ALA A 59 3.88 0.83 17.19
CA ALA A 59 3.51 1.49 18.44
C ALA A 59 3.43 0.51 19.62
N ALA A 60 2.76 -0.64 19.43
CA ALA A 60 2.68 -1.71 20.42
C ALA A 60 4.07 -2.26 20.79
N TYR A 61 4.95 -2.44 19.81
CA TYR A 61 6.32 -2.89 20.03
C TYR A 61 7.13 -1.87 20.86
N LEU A 62 7.09 -0.59 20.48
CA LEU A 62 7.81 0.47 21.18
C LEU A 62 7.33 0.63 22.62
N ALA A 63 6.02 0.54 22.89
CA ALA A 63 5.48 0.57 24.25
C ALA A 63 6.06 -0.54 25.14
N LEU A 64 6.17 -1.76 24.61
CA LEU A 64 6.81 -2.89 25.32
C LEU A 64 8.31 -2.66 25.54
N ARG A 65 9.00 -2.01 24.60
CA ARG A 65 10.42 -1.67 24.75
C ARG A 65 10.65 -0.59 25.80
N THR A 66 9.78 0.42 25.84
CA THR A 66 9.81 1.47 26.88
C THR A 66 9.53 0.90 28.27
N SER A 67 8.71 -0.16 28.39
CA SER A 67 8.50 -0.85 29.68
C SER A 67 9.65 -1.78 30.09
N GLY A 68 10.79 -1.75 29.40
CA GLY A 68 11.98 -2.55 29.71
C GLY A 68 11.96 -3.99 29.21
N MET A 69 10.98 -4.40 28.39
CA MET A 69 10.92 -5.77 27.86
C MET A 69 12.07 -6.01 26.86
N LYS A 70 12.70 -7.19 26.92
CA LYS A 70 13.75 -7.59 25.97
C LYS A 70 13.21 -7.64 24.54
N GLN A 71 14.04 -7.25 23.57
CA GLN A 71 13.72 -7.15 22.14
C GLN A 71 12.99 -8.39 21.59
N ALA A 72 13.54 -9.58 21.81
CA ALA A 72 12.98 -10.84 21.32
C ALA A 72 11.59 -11.15 21.92
N ALA A 73 11.40 -10.87 23.21
CA ALA A 73 10.12 -11.08 23.90
C ALA A 73 9.06 -10.10 23.42
N ALA A 74 9.42 -8.83 23.25
CA ALA A 74 8.53 -7.81 22.70
C ALA A 74 8.14 -8.12 21.24
N ALA A 75 9.09 -8.57 20.43
CA ALA A 75 8.85 -8.97 19.04
C ALA A 75 7.88 -10.17 18.94
N ALA A 76 8.10 -11.21 19.76
CA ALA A 76 7.22 -12.37 19.83
C ALA A 76 5.80 -11.98 20.26
N ARG A 77 5.66 -11.08 21.24
CA ARG A 77 4.36 -10.63 21.77
C ARG A 77 3.53 -9.85 20.75
N VAL A 78 4.17 -9.09 19.86
CA VAL A 78 3.51 -8.34 18.78
C VAL A 78 3.36 -9.18 17.50
N GLY A 79 3.99 -10.37 17.45
CA GLY A 79 3.98 -11.25 16.29
C GLY A 79 4.79 -10.70 15.13
N ILE A 80 5.96 -10.10 15.41
CA ILE A 80 6.90 -9.60 14.41
C ILE A 80 8.26 -10.31 14.53
N SER A 81 9.02 -10.35 13.44
CA SER A 81 10.36 -10.96 13.45
C SER A 81 11.36 -10.06 14.20
N VAL A 82 12.44 -10.66 14.74
CA VAL A 82 13.54 -9.91 15.38
C VAL A 82 14.18 -8.92 14.39
N LYS A 83 14.25 -9.27 13.10
CA LYS A 83 14.71 -8.35 12.04
C LYS A 83 13.79 -7.13 11.88
N THR A 84 12.48 -7.33 11.99
CA THR A 84 11.50 -6.23 11.97
C THR A 84 11.61 -5.36 13.22
N ALA A 85 11.82 -5.97 14.39
CA ALA A 85 12.05 -5.28 15.64
C ALA A 85 13.32 -4.41 15.60
N TYR A 86 14.43 -4.95 15.10
CA TYR A 86 15.67 -4.20 14.85
C TYR A 86 15.41 -3.00 13.94
N ARG A 87 14.68 -3.18 12.83
CA ARG A 87 14.29 -2.06 11.98
C ARG A 87 13.50 -1.01 12.76
N TYR A 88 12.52 -1.38 13.59
CA TYR A 88 11.75 -0.39 14.33
C TYR A 88 12.57 0.48 15.29
N GLU A 89 13.66 -0.07 15.83
CA GLU A 89 14.58 0.61 16.75
C GLU A 89 15.63 1.46 16.05
N HIS A 90 16.10 1.03 14.87
CA HIS A 90 17.18 1.67 14.13
C HIS A 90 16.70 2.52 12.93
N ASP A 91 15.41 2.51 12.63
CA ASP A 91 14.79 3.38 11.61
C ASP A 91 14.55 4.76 12.24
N GLU A 92 15.65 5.52 12.36
CA GLU A 92 15.67 6.96 12.63
C GLU A 92 15.11 7.71 11.41
N GLY A 93 13.84 8.09 11.48
CA GLY A 93 13.27 9.02 10.51
C GLY A 93 12.70 8.36 9.26
N GLY A 94 11.42 8.64 9.03
CA GLY A 94 10.64 8.09 7.93
C GLY A 94 11.24 8.38 6.56
N ARG A 95 11.02 7.46 5.63
CA ARG A 95 11.04 7.78 4.20
C ARG A 95 9.58 8.05 3.76
N PRO A 96 9.32 9.20 3.10
CA PRO A 96 7.97 9.68 2.77
C PRO A 96 7.15 8.74 1.88
#